data_AF-A0A397TVV7-F1
#
_entry.id   AF-A0A397TVV7-F1
#
_cell.length_a   1.000
_cell.length_b   1.000
_cell.length_c   1.000
_cell.angle_alpha   90.00
_cell.angle_beta   90.00
_cell.angle_gamma   90.00
#
_symmetry.space_group_name_H-M   'P 1'
#
loop_
_entity.id
_entity.type
_entity.pdbx_description
1 polymer ?
#
loop_
_entity_poly.entity_id
_entity_poly.type
_entity_poly.pdbx_seq_one_letter_code
_entity_poly.pdbx_strand_id
1 'polypeptide(L)'
;MLSAWTPNDICEQILKLANKGITPSQIRMILQNSCDFRPVKDITVNKILRILKLNGLAPEVPEDLYHLIKKAIAIRKHLERNLSDKNSKFLLILIESKIHRLARFYKTTGQLSPDWK
;
A
#
# COMPACT_ATOMS: atom_id res chain seq x y z
N MET A 1 -24.10 5.90 23.76
CA MET A 1 -23.04 6.92 23.74
C MET A 1 -22.17 6.65 22.54
N LEU A 2 -22.19 7.54 21.53
CA LEU A 2 -21.24 7.47 20.43
C LEU A 2 -19.85 7.67 21.05
N SER A 3 -18.99 6.64 21.02
CA SER A 3 -17.57 6.81 21.34
C SER A 3 -17.00 7.74 20.27
N ALA A 4 -16.98 9.04 20.56
CA ALA A 4 -16.47 10.06 19.68
C ALA A 4 -14.94 9.93 19.66
N TRP A 5 -14.43 9.08 18.78
CA TRP A 5 -13.01 9.04 18.45
C TRP A 5 -12.56 10.45 18.12
N THR A 6 -11.65 11.00 18.91
CA THR A 6 -11.08 12.31 18.60
C THR A 6 -10.09 12.15 17.45
N PRO A 7 -9.83 13.23 16.68
CA PRO A 7 -8.81 13.19 15.63
C PRO A 7 -7.43 12.76 16.15
N ASN A 8 -7.11 13.09 17.41
CA ASN A 8 -5.85 12.72 18.04
C ASN A 8 -5.77 11.23 18.33
N ASP A 9 -6.83 10.62 18.89
CA ASP A 9 -6.88 9.18 19.16
C ASP A 9 -6.67 8.36 17.88
N ILE A 10 -7.26 8.80 16.77
CA ILE A 10 -7.10 8.15 15.46
C ILE A 10 -5.67 8.29 14.96
N CYS A 11 -5.07 9.47 15.06
CA CYS A 11 -3.67 9.67 14.67
C CYS A 11 -2.72 8.78 15.48
N GLU A 12 -2.88 8.72 16.81
CA GLU A 12 -2.07 7.85 17.66
C GLU A 12 -2.24 6.37 17.29
N GLN A 13 -3.47 5.94 17.04
CA GLN A 13 -3.74 4.58 16.63
C GLN A 13 -3.14 4.25 15.25
N ILE A 14 -3.19 5.18 14.30
CA ILE A 14 -2.52 5.03 12.99
C ILE A 14 -1.02 4.84 13.18
N LEU A 15 -0.37 5.68 14.00
CA LEU A 15 1.07 5.59 14.26
C LEU A 15 1.44 4.29 14.96
N LYS A 16 0.64 3.86 15.94
CA LYS A 16 0.83 2.58 16.65
C LYS A 16 0.74 1.39 15.69
N LEU A 17 -0.23 1.39 14.77
CA LEU A 17 -0.37 0.32 13.78
C LEU A 17 0.73 0.37 12.71
N ALA A 18 1.16 1.55 12.30
CA ALA A 18 2.26 1.73 11.36
C ALA A 18 3.60 1.26 11.95
N ASN A 19 3.86 1.53 13.23
CA ASN A 19 5.04 1.01 13.94
C ASN A 19 5.05 -0.53 14.05
N LYS A 20 3.89 -1.18 13.97
CA LYS A 20 3.80 -2.65 13.87
C LYS A 20 4.06 -3.18 12.45
N GLY A 21 4.33 -2.31 11.48
CA GLY A 21 4.53 -2.67 10.08
C GLY A 21 3.24 -3.00 9.31
N ILE A 22 2.07 -2.59 9.83
CA ILE A 22 0.79 -2.80 9.16
C ILE A 22 0.67 -1.80 8.00
N THR A 23 0.20 -2.26 6.84
CA THR A 23 0.13 -1.40 5.66
C THR A 23 -0.98 -0.34 5.77
N PRO A 24 -0.86 0.82 5.11
CA PRO A 24 -1.89 1.87 5.16
C PRO A 24 -3.30 1.38 4.78
N SER A 25 -3.40 0.46 3.82
CA SER A 25 -4.66 -0.16 3.41
C SER A 25 -5.26 -1.06 4.51
N GLN A 26 -4.42 -1.83 5.20
CA GLN A 26 -4.86 -2.65 6.34
C GLN A 26 -5.23 -1.79 7.56
N ILE A 27 -4.46 -0.73 7.84
CA ILE A 27 -4.78 0.25 8.90
C ILE A 27 -6.18 0.83 8.67
N ARG A 28 -6.50 1.21 7.43
CA ARG A 28 -7.85 1.70 7.07
C ARG A 28 -8.93 0.69 7.43
N MET A 29 -8.75 -0.58 7.07
CA MET A 29 -9.73 -1.63 7.34
C MET A 29 -9.93 -1.84 8.84
N ILE A 30 -8.84 -1.87 9.61
CA ILE A 30 -8.90 -2.00 11.08
C ILE A 30 -9.65 -0.82 11.68
N LEU A 31 -9.33 0.41 11.29
CA LEU A 31 -9.98 1.61 11.81
C LEU A 31 -11.46 1.67 11.43
N GLN A 32 -11.83 1.27 10.21
CA GLN A 32 -13.23 1.22 9.78
C GLN A 32 -14.06 0.24 10.60
N ASN A 33 -13.50 -0.93 10.92
CA ASN A 33 -14.15 -1.92 11.78
C ASN A 33 -14.32 -1.41 13.23
N SER A 34 -13.47 -0.48 13.68
CA SER A 34 -13.54 0.10 15.03
C SER A 34 -14.32 1.43 15.11
N CYS A 35 -14.48 2.15 14.01
CA CYS A 35 -15.05 3.50 13.96
C CYS A 35 -16.45 3.56 13.31
N ASP A 36 -17.27 2.53 13.47
CA ASP A 36 -18.63 2.45 12.91
C ASP A 36 -18.67 2.82 11.41
N PHE A 37 -17.72 2.31 10.63
CA PHE A 37 -17.60 2.52 9.18
C PHE A 37 -17.36 3.97 8.71
N ARG A 38 -17.08 4.93 9.61
CA ARG A 38 -16.71 6.29 9.19
C ARG A 38 -15.33 6.33 8.51
N PRO A 39 -15.19 7.01 7.36
CA PRO A 39 -13.89 7.25 6.75
C PRO A 39 -12.98 8.09 7.66
N VAL A 40 -11.71 7.68 7.79
CA VAL A 40 -10.69 8.42 8.55
C VAL A 40 -10.53 9.87 8.08
N LYS A 41 -10.71 10.11 6.77
CA LYS A 41 -10.65 11.45 6.17
C LYS A 41 -11.70 12.39 6.76
N ASP A 42 -12.88 11.88 7.11
CA ASP A 42 -13.99 12.71 7.58
C ASP A 42 -13.76 13.16 9.02
N ILE A 43 -12.98 12.39 9.79
CA ILE A 43 -12.68 12.68 11.19
C ILE A 43 -11.39 13.52 11.32
N THR A 44 -10.32 13.14 10.62
CA THR A 44 -9.00 13.77 10.72
C THR A 44 -8.70 14.81 9.63
N VAL A 45 -9.61 15.01 8.66
CA VAL A 45 -9.46 15.85 7.45
C VAL A 45 -8.38 15.36 6.47
N ASN A 46 -7.33 14.69 6.96
CA ASN A 46 -6.21 14.19 6.19
C ASN A 46 -6.37 12.71 5.79
N LYS A 47 -5.69 12.31 4.72
CA LYS A 47 -5.57 10.89 4.35
C LYS A 47 -4.51 10.21 5.22
N ILE A 48 -4.68 8.91 5.50
CA ILE A 48 -3.72 8.07 6.27
C ILE A 48 -2.29 8.23 5.75
N LEU A 49 -2.06 8.15 4.43
CA LEU A 49 -0.73 8.32 3.84
C LEU A 49 -0.10 9.69 4.15
N ARG A 50 -0.90 10.76 4.24
CA ARG A 50 -0.40 12.09 4.60
C ARG A 50 0.02 12.15 6.06
N ILE A 51 -0.76 11.53 6.95
CA ILE A 51 -0.44 11.42 8.38
C ILE A 51 0.88 10.66 8.57
N LEU A 52 1.05 9.53 7.87
CA LEU A 52 2.29 8.75 7.91
C LEU A 52 3.50 9.52 7.36
N LYS A 53 3.31 10.27 6.26
CA LYS A 53 4.38 11.08 5.67
C LYS A 53 4.85 12.20 6.59
N LEU A 54 3.91 12.87 7.28
CA LEU A 54 4.23 13.92 8.26
C LEU A 54 5.03 13.38 9.45
N ASN A 55 4.81 12.12 9.82
CA ASN A 55 5.51 11.46 10.93
C ASN A 55 6.74 10.64 10.49
N GLY A 56 7.15 10.72 9.22
CA GLY A 56 8.31 9.98 8.71
C GLY A 56 8.15 8.45 8.65
N LEU A 57 6.93 7.93 8.83
CA LEU A 57 6.60 6.50 8.77
C LEU A 57 6.01 6.08 7.42
N ALA A 58 6.15 6.93 6.40
CA ALA A 58 5.69 6.59 5.05
C ALA A 58 6.63 5.55 4.41
N PRO A 59 6.08 4.53 3.73
CA PRO A 59 6.89 3.59 2.99
C PRO A 59 7.61 4.30 1.83
N GLU A 60 8.86 3.91 1.59
CA GLU A 60 9.68 4.45 0.49
C GLU A 60 9.09 4.11 -0.88
N VAL A 61 8.56 2.89 -1.01
CA VAL A 61 7.88 2.44 -2.22
C VAL A 61 6.36 2.44 -1.99
N PRO A 62 5.57 2.98 -2.93
CA PRO A 62 4.11 2.90 -2.86
C PRO A 62 3.61 1.46 -2.67
N GLU A 63 2.60 1.31 -1.80
CA GLU A 63 2.06 -0.01 -1.39
C GLU A 63 1.57 -0.84 -2.58
N ASP A 64 0.93 -0.21 -3.55
CA ASP A 64 0.44 -0.83 -4.78
C ASP A 64 1.57 -1.42 -5.63
N LEU A 65 2.66 -0.68 -5.80
CA LEU A 65 3.84 -1.11 -6.54
C LEU A 65 4.53 -2.27 -5.81
N TYR A 66 4.69 -2.17 -4.49
CA TYR A 66 5.28 -3.22 -3.66
C TYR A 66 4.52 -4.56 -3.81
N HIS A 67 3.19 -4.54 -3.72
CA HIS A 67 2.39 -5.77 -3.81
C HIS A 67 2.39 -6.38 -5.22
N LEU A 68 2.48 -5.58 -6.28
CA LEU A 68 2.63 -6.10 -7.64
C LEU A 68 3.98 -6.79 -7.83
N ILE A 69 5.07 -6.18 -7.35
CA ILE A 69 6.41 -6.78 -7.40
C ILE A 69 6.43 -8.10 -6.62
N LYS A 70 5.88 -8.11 -5.39
CA LYS A 70 5.77 -9.33 -4.58
C LYS A 70 5.02 -10.44 -5.31
N LYS A 71 3.92 -10.11 -6.02
CA LYS A 71 3.16 -11.06 -6.83
C LYS A 71 3.97 -11.56 -8.03
N ALA A 72 4.71 -10.69 -8.71
CA ALA A 72 5.57 -11.08 -9.84
C ALA A 72 6.68 -12.06 -9.39
N ILE A 73 7.32 -11.80 -8.25
CA ILE A 73 8.33 -12.68 -7.66
C ILE A 73 7.73 -14.07 -7.34
N ALA A 74 6.53 -14.12 -6.76
CA ALA A 74 5.86 -15.37 -6.46
C ALA A 74 5.55 -16.19 -7.73
N ILE A 75 5.08 -15.54 -8.79
CA ILE A 75 4.80 -16.20 -10.08
C ILE A 75 6.10 -16.69 -10.73
N ARG A 76 7.18 -15.89 -10.67
CA ARG A 76 8.50 -16.29 -11.19
C ARG A 76 9.00 -17.56 -10.51
N LYS A 77 8.92 -17.62 -9.17
CA LYS A 77 9.27 -18.80 -8.37
C LYS A 77 8.39 -20.02 -8.70
N HIS A 78 7.10 -19.82 -8.99
CA HIS A 78 6.21 -20.90 -9.45
C HIS A 78 6.63 -21.44 -10.82
N LEU A 79 6.99 -20.56 -11.76
CA LEU A 79 7.40 -20.90 -13.11
C LEU A 79 8.75 -21.62 -13.17
N GLU A 80 9.68 -21.35 -12.24
CA GLU A 80 10.95 -22.09 -12.12
C GLU A 80 10.74 -23.60 -11.96
N ARG A 81 9.66 -24.00 -11.28
CA ARG A 81 9.29 -25.42 -11.10
C ARG A 81 8.35 -25.92 -12.19
N ASN A 82 7.54 -25.04 -12.77
CA ASN A 82 6.47 -25.36 -13.73
C ASN A 82 6.72 -24.64 -15.07
N LEU A 83 7.77 -25.03 -15.78
CA LEU A 83 8.21 -24.36 -17.01
C LEU A 83 7.19 -24.44 -18.16
N SER A 84 6.27 -25.41 -18.13
CA SER A 84 5.23 -25.62 -19.15
C SER A 84 3.95 -24.80 -18.91
N ASP A 85 3.82 -24.11 -17.76
CA ASP A 85 2.63 -23.32 -17.43
C ASP A 85 2.59 -22.02 -18.24
N LYS A 86 1.94 -22.10 -19.42
CA LYS A 86 1.76 -20.97 -20.34
C LYS A 86 0.88 -19.86 -19.75
N ASN A 87 -0.09 -20.21 -18.91
CA ASN A 87 -0.99 -19.25 -18.31
C ASN A 87 -0.25 -18.35 -17.31
N SER A 88 0.54 -18.95 -16.42
CA SER A 88 1.37 -18.21 -15.47
C SER A 88 2.42 -17.32 -16.17
N LYS A 89 2.99 -17.77 -17.30
CA LYS A 89 3.88 -16.92 -18.12
C LYS A 89 3.16 -15.69 -18.67
N PHE A 90 1.96 -15.88 -19.22
CA PHE A 90 1.15 -14.76 -19.71
C PHE A 90 0.79 -13.78 -18.58
N LEU A 91 0.36 -14.28 -17.42
CA LEU A 91 0.05 -13.46 -16.25
C LEU A 91 1.27 -12.69 -15.73
N LEU A 92 2.46 -13.28 -15.76
CA LEU A 92 3.70 -12.61 -15.39
C LEU A 92 3.95 -11.39 -16.28
N ILE A 93 3.84 -11.55 -17.61
CA ILE A 93 4.02 -10.46 -18.59
C ILE A 93 3.04 -9.31 -18.31
N LEU A 94 1.77 -9.62 -18.01
CA LEU A 94 0.77 -8.60 -17.70
C LEU A 94 1.10 -7.83 -16.42
N ILE A 95 1.56 -8.53 -15.38
CA ILE A 95 1.93 -7.92 -14.10
C ILE A 95 3.19 -7.06 -14.26
N GLU A 96 4.22 -7.55 -14.95
CA GLU A 96 5.44 -6.78 -15.24
C GLU A 96 5.11 -5.52 -16.05
N SER A 97 4.27 -5.64 -17.08
CA SER A 97 3.78 -4.49 -17.85
C SER A 97 3.05 -3.46 -16.98
N LYS A 98 2.25 -3.91 -16.01
CA LYS A 98 1.56 -3.03 -15.06
C LYS A 98 2.54 -2.35 -14.09
N ILE A 99 3.55 -3.07 -13.59
CA ILE A 99 4.62 -2.53 -12.74
C ILE A 99 5.35 -1.40 -13.48
N HIS A 100 5.78 -1.62 -14.72
CA HIS A 100 6.47 -0.60 -15.50
C HIS A 100 5.64 0.67 -15.72
N ARG A 101 4.33 0.51 -15.98
CA ARG A 101 3.40 1.65 -16.12
C ARG A 101 3.27 2.45 -14.82
N LEU A 102 3.11 1.77 -13.68
CA LEU A 102 2.99 2.44 -12.39
C LEU A 102 4.31 3.09 -11.96
N ALA A 103 5.44 2.40 -12.15
CA ALA A 103 6.76 2.96 -11.90
C ALA A 103 6.97 4.26 -12.70
N ARG A 104 6.61 4.27 -13.98
CA ARG A 104 6.67 5.50 -14.81
C ARG A 104 5.82 6.63 -14.23
N PHE A 105 4.59 6.34 -13.81
CA PHE A 105 3.71 7.33 -13.19
C PHE A 105 4.30 7.91 -11.90
N TYR A 106 4.84 7.06 -11.02
CA TYR A 106 5.43 7.50 -9.76
C TYR A 106 6.75 8.25 -9.92
N LYS A 107 7.53 7.96 -10.97
CA LYS A 107 8.67 8.78 -11.39
C LYS A 107 8.23 10.17 -11.85
N THR A 108 7.22 10.26 -12.71
CA THR A 108 6.71 11.55 -13.21
C THR A 108 6.12 12.42 -12.09
N THR A 109 5.52 11.80 -11.07
CA THR A 109 4.95 12.52 -9.92
C THR A 109 5.96 12.81 -8.80
N GLY A 110 7.24 12.43 -8.96
CA GLY A 110 8.31 12.68 -8.00
C GLY A 110 8.19 11.86 -6.72
N GLN A 111 7.42 10.78 -6.72
CA GLN A 111 7.31 9.86 -5.57
C GLN A 111 8.38 8.78 -5.57
N LEU A 112 8.99 8.50 -6.73
CA LEU A 112 10.13 7.60 -6.90
C LEU A 112 11.30 8.33 -7.53
N SER A 113 12.51 7.89 -7.21
CA SER A 113 13.73 8.33 -7.88
C SER A 113 13.65 8.04 -9.40
N PRO A 114 14.16 8.94 -10.27
CA PRO A 114 14.21 8.69 -11.71
C PRO A 114 14.97 7.40 -12.08
N ASP A 115 15.94 7.00 -11.25
CA ASP A 115 16.80 5.84 -11.49
C ASP A 115 16.18 4.49 -11.07
N TRP A 116 15.00 4.51 -10.45
CA TRP A 116 14.31 3.31 -9.95
C TRP A 116 13.99 2.32 -11.09
N LYS A 117 14.31 1.03 -10.97
CA LYS A 117 14.07 0.01 -12.01
C LYS A 117 13.33 -1.21 -11.48
#